data_AF-A0A971PBX9-F1
#
_entry.id   AF-A0A971PBX9-F1
#
_cell.length_a   1.000
_cell.length_b   1.000
_cell.length_c   1.000
_cell.angle_alpha   90.00
_cell.angle_beta   90.00
_cell.angle_gamma   90.00
#
_symmetry.space_group_name_H-M   'P 1'
#
loop_
_entity.id
_entity.type
_entity.pdbx_description
1 polymer ?
#
loop_
_entity_poly.entity_id
_entity_poly.type
_entity_poly.pdbx_seq_one_letter_code
_entity_poly.pdbx_strand_id
1 'polypeptide(L)'
;MKSKPAKRIFIMLVCFVMMVTIIPRAKTIWELNGRKQQLVMEKNQVQRLNQQLKEQLIESKKPETVERIAREKLKMVKEGETYVIEVSAD
;
A
#
# COMPACT_ATOMS: atom_id res chain seq x y z
N MET A 1 4.10 54.55 -36.67
CA MET A 1 3.28 53.93 -35.61
C MET A 1 2.83 52.51 -36.04
N LYS A 2 3.73 51.50 -35.99
CA LYS A 2 3.46 50.11 -36.42
C LYS A 2 3.81 49.07 -35.33
N SER A 3 3.74 49.43 -34.05
CA SER A 3 4.13 48.55 -32.91
C SER A 3 3.00 47.69 -32.35
N LYS A 4 1.73 47.96 -32.72
CA LYS A 4 0.56 47.23 -32.26
C LYS A 4 0.55 45.72 -32.62
N PRO A 5 0.97 45.28 -33.83
CA PRO A 5 1.03 43.84 -34.13
C PRO A 5 2.19 43.16 -33.40
N ALA A 6 3.35 43.83 -33.26
CA ALA A 6 4.51 43.28 -32.55
C ALA A 6 4.22 43.03 -31.06
N LYS A 7 3.53 43.95 -30.37
CA LYS A 7 3.07 43.73 -28.99
C LYS A 7 2.09 42.56 -28.88
N ARG A 8 1.16 42.40 -29.84
CA ARG A 8 0.21 41.27 -29.84
C ARG A 8 0.91 39.94 -30.03
N ILE A 9 1.90 39.87 -30.94
CA ILE A 9 2.71 38.67 -31.16
C ILE A 9 3.52 38.33 -29.91
N PHE A 10 4.12 39.33 -29.26
CA PHE A 10 4.86 39.12 -28.01
C PHE A 10 3.97 38.59 -26.88
N ILE A 11 2.77 39.15 -26.70
CA ILE A 11 1.81 38.65 -25.71
C ILE A 11 1.38 37.21 -26.04
N MET A 12 1.12 36.91 -27.31
CA MET A 12 0.72 35.56 -27.73
C MET A 12 1.84 34.53 -27.49
N LEU A 13 3.10 34.91 -27.76
CA LEU A 13 4.28 34.11 -27.46
C LEU A 13 4.40 33.83 -25.95
N VAL A 14 4.24 34.85 -25.11
CA VAL A 14 4.30 34.70 -23.64
C VAL A 14 3.18 33.79 -23.13
N CYS A 15 1.95 33.97 -23.63
CA CYS A 15 0.83 33.10 -23.29
C CYS A 15 1.08 31.66 -23.75
N PHE A 16 1.67 31.45 -24.93
CA PHE A 16 2.00 30.13 -25.44
C PHE A 16 3.05 29.43 -24.56
N VAL A 17 4.12 30.14 -24.17
CA VAL A 17 5.15 29.61 -23.25
C VAL A 17 4.54 29.25 -21.89
N MET A 18 3.63 30.07 -21.35
CA MET A 18 2.89 29.73 -20.13
C MET A 18 2.01 28.50 -20.30
N MET A 19 1.31 28.38 -21.43
CA MET A 19 0.43 27.23 -21.70
C MET A 19 1.25 25.92 -21.77
N VAL A 20 2.37 25.95 -22.50
CA VAL A 20 3.27 24.79 -22.67
C VAL A 20 3.90 24.34 -21.35
N THR A 21 4.09 25.25 -20.39
CA THR A 21 4.68 24.90 -19.08
C THR A 21 3.64 24.43 -18.06
N ILE A 22 2.39 24.92 -18.13
CA ILE A 22 1.33 24.57 -17.17
C ILE A 22 0.67 23.23 -17.49
N ILE A 23 0.42 22.93 -18.77
CA ILE A 23 -0.22 21.67 -19.21
C ILE A 23 0.51 20.41 -18.72
N PRO A 24 1.85 20.26 -18.88
CA PRO A 24 2.54 19.07 -18.39
C PRO A 24 2.49 18.97 -16.87
N ARG A 25 2.52 20.09 -16.15
CA ARG A 25 2.40 20.09 -14.68
C ARG A 25 1.02 19.64 -14.21
N ALA A 26 -0.05 20.02 -14.91
CA ALA A 26 -1.39 19.55 -14.59
C ALA A 26 -1.51 18.02 -14.81
N LYS A 27 -0.95 17.51 -15.91
CA LYS A 27 -0.90 16.06 -16.19
C LYS A 27 -0.11 15.28 -15.13
N THR A 28 1.07 15.76 -14.74
CA THR A 28 1.89 15.09 -13.72
C THR A 28 1.22 15.09 -12.35
N ILE A 29 0.54 16.17 -11.96
CA ILE A 29 -0.23 16.21 -10.71
C ILE A 29 -1.38 15.19 -10.71
N TRP A 30 -2.07 15.05 -11.85
CA TRP A 30 -3.14 14.06 -11.99
C TRP A 30 -2.63 12.63 -11.87
N GLU A 31 -1.53 12.32 -12.55
CA GLU A 31 -0.89 11.01 -12.49
C GLU A 31 -0.32 10.70 -11.09
N LEU A 32 0.32 11.68 -10.44
CA LEU A 32 0.82 11.54 -9.07
C LEU A 32 -0.30 11.29 -8.08
N ASN A 33 -1.45 11.96 -8.23
CA ASN A 33 -2.60 11.75 -7.34
C ASN A 33 -3.18 10.33 -7.51
N GLY A 34 -3.27 9.82 -8.74
CA GLY A 34 -3.71 8.43 -8.98
C GLY A 34 -2.78 7.41 -8.32
N ARG A 35 -1.46 7.56 -8.53
CA ARG A 35 -0.45 6.69 -7.89
C ARG A 35 -0.49 6.79 -6.36
N LYS A 36 -0.63 8.00 -5.82
CA LYS A 36 -0.73 8.24 -4.37
C LYS A 36 -1.93 7.52 -3.76
N GLN A 37 -3.08 7.53 -4.42
CA GLN A 37 -4.27 6.81 -3.93
C GLN A 37 -4.06 5.30 -3.88
N GLN A 38 -3.43 4.72 -4.91
CA GLN A 38 -3.09 3.30 -4.93
C GLN A 38 -2.15 2.92 -3.79
N LEU A 39 -1.07 3.69 -3.58
CA LEU A 39 -0.13 3.45 -2.49
C LEU A 39 -0.78 3.58 -1.10
N VAL A 40 -1.74 4.51 -0.94
CA VAL A 40 -2.47 4.66 0.33
C VAL A 40 -3.40 3.47 0.57
N MET A 41 -4.06 2.94 -0.47
CA MET A 41 -4.88 1.74 -0.36
C MET A 41 -4.04 0.52 0.02
N GLU A 42 -2.90 0.32 -0.66
CA GLU A 42 -2.00 -0.80 -0.39
C GLU A 42 -1.42 -0.72 1.04
N LYS A 43 -0.98 0.47 1.47
CA LYS A 43 -0.53 0.71 2.84
C LYS A 43 -1.61 0.35 3.86
N ASN A 44 -2.84 0.78 3.63
CA ASN A 44 -3.96 0.48 4.53
C ASN A 44 -4.28 -1.03 4.57
N GLN A 45 -4.19 -1.72 3.44
CA GLN A 45 -4.41 -3.17 3.37
C GLN A 45 -3.33 -3.93 4.15
N VAL A 46 -2.05 -3.61 3.91
CA VAL A 46 -0.93 -4.22 4.63
C VAL A 46 -1.00 -3.92 6.12
N GLN A 47 -1.39 -2.71 6.52
CA GLN A 47 -1.53 -2.35 7.92
C GLN A 47 -2.64 -3.14 8.62
N ARG A 48 -3.80 -3.35 7.97
CA ARG A 48 -4.87 -4.21 8.49
C ARG A 48 -4.42 -5.66 8.63
N LEU A 49 -3.74 -6.21 7.63
CA LEU A 49 -3.20 -7.56 7.69
C LEU A 49 -2.20 -7.72 8.83
N ASN A 50 -1.30 -6.76 9.01
CA ASN A 50 -0.32 -6.78 10.11
C ASN A 50 -1.03 -6.75 11.47
N GLN A 51 -2.09 -5.95 11.61
CA GLN A 51 -2.87 -5.89 12.83
C GLN A 51 -3.60 -7.21 13.12
N GLN A 52 -4.23 -7.81 12.11
CA GLN A 52 -4.85 -9.14 12.24
C GLN A 52 -3.85 -10.22 12.62
N LEU A 53 -2.67 -10.24 11.99
CA LEU A 53 -1.60 -11.19 12.31
C LEU A 53 -1.07 -11.00 13.74
N LYS A 54 -0.99 -9.75 14.22
CA LYS A 54 -0.62 -9.48 15.61
C LYS A 54 -1.67 -9.97 16.59
N GLU A 55 -2.95 -9.77 16.29
CA GLU A 55 -4.05 -10.28 17.10
C GLU A 55 -4.04 -11.82 17.15
N GLN A 56 -3.86 -12.49 15.99
CA GLN A 56 -3.69 -13.94 15.91
C GLN A 56 -2.45 -14.44 16.66
N LEU A 57 -1.33 -13.71 16.61
CA LEU A 57 -0.14 -14.04 17.38
C LEU A 57 -0.37 -13.90 18.88
N ILE A 58 -1.08 -12.87 19.32
CA ILE A 58 -1.41 -12.68 20.75
C ILE A 58 -2.34 -13.80 21.20
N GLU A 59 -3.31 -14.19 20.38
CA GLU A 59 -4.19 -15.33 20.64
C GLU A 59 -3.45 -16.67 20.67
N SER A 60 -2.50 -16.87 19.75
CA SER A 60 -1.67 -18.07 19.69
C SER A 60 -0.67 -18.14 20.85
N LYS A 61 -0.29 -17.00 21.41
CA LYS A 61 0.56 -16.87 22.61
C LYS A 61 -0.21 -17.02 23.93
N LYS A 62 -1.54 -17.24 23.90
CA LYS A 62 -2.28 -17.64 25.10
C LYS A 62 -1.62 -18.89 25.69
N PRO A 63 -1.39 -18.96 27.01
CA PRO A 63 -0.60 -20.02 27.63
C PRO A 63 -1.15 -21.43 27.35
N GLU A 64 -2.48 -21.55 27.22
CA GLU A 64 -3.17 -22.79 26.87
C GLU A 64 -2.84 -23.29 25.45
N THR A 65 -2.77 -22.37 24.47
CA THR A 65 -2.37 -22.69 23.09
C THR A 65 -0.89 -23.02 22.99
N VAL A 66 -0.04 -22.30 23.73
CA VAL A 66 1.40 -22.55 23.81
C VAL A 66 1.68 -23.91 24.45
N GLU A 67 0.96 -24.28 25.51
CA GLU A 67 1.06 -25.59 26.15
C GLU A 67 0.62 -26.71 25.19
N ARG A 68 -0.48 -26.52 24.45
CA ARG A 68 -0.92 -27.46 23.41
C ARG A 68 0.13 -27.64 22.31
N ILE A 69 0.67 -26.55 21.75
CA ILE A 69 1.70 -26.60 20.71
C ILE A 69 2.99 -27.25 21.25
N ALA A 70 3.38 -26.94 22.48
CA ALA A 70 4.54 -27.56 23.12
C ALA A 70 4.31 -29.07 23.33
N ARG A 71 3.12 -29.49 23.76
CA ARG A 71 2.72 -30.90 23.87
C ARG A 71 2.76 -31.63 22.53
N GLU A 72 2.21 -31.01 21.48
CA GLU A 72 2.26 -31.54 20.10
C GLU A 72 3.70 -31.70 19.61
N LYS A 73 4.56 -30.68 19.80
CA LYS A 73 5.99 -30.75 19.44
C LYS A 73 6.78 -31.78 20.25
N LEU A 74 6.40 -32.00 21.51
CA LEU A 74 7.00 -33.00 22.39
C LEU A 74 6.37 -34.40 22.25
N LYS A 75 5.40 -34.59 21.34
CA LYS A 75 4.62 -35.83 21.15
C LYS A 75 3.91 -36.34 22.42
N MET A 76 3.65 -35.44 23.36
CA MET A 76 2.95 -35.72 24.62
C MET A 76 1.52 -35.18 24.52
N VAL A 77 0.64 -35.89 23.79
CA VAL A 77 -0.78 -35.52 23.62
C VAL A 77 -1.63 -36.04 24.79
N LYS A 78 -2.62 -35.26 25.24
CA LYS A 78 -3.57 -35.67 26.28
C LYS A 78 -4.56 -36.68 25.69
N GLU A 79 -5.11 -37.58 26.51
CA GLU A 79 -6.11 -38.54 26.03
C GLU A 79 -7.29 -37.80 25.39
N GLY A 80 -7.49 -38.02 24.08
CA GLY A 80 -8.57 -37.41 23.29
C GLY A 80 -8.16 -36.36 22.25
N GLU A 81 -6.88 -35.97 22.13
CA GLU A 81 -6.41 -35.00 21.11
C GLU A 81 -5.69 -35.67 19.92
N THR A 82 -5.98 -35.22 18.69
CA THR A 82 -5.41 -35.74 17.44
C THR A 82 -4.31 -34.81 16.89
N TYR A 83 -3.15 -35.37 16.54
CA TYR A 83 -2.02 -34.63 15.99
C TYR A 83 -2.28 -34.14 14.55
N VAL A 84 -2.14 -32.83 14.31
CA VAL A 84 -2.26 -32.23 12.96
C VAL A 84 -0.85 -31.91 12.44
N ILE A 85 -0.43 -32.58 11.38
CA ILE A 85 0.82 -32.27 10.66
C ILE A 85 0.45 -31.37 9.49
N GLU A 86 0.87 -30.11 9.53
CA GLU A 86 0.85 -29.27 8.34
C GLU A 86 2.00 -29.72 7.41
N VAL A 87 1.65 -30.44 6.35
CA VAL A 87 2.58 -30.72 5.26
C VAL A 87 2.58 -29.49 4.36
N SER A 88 3.61 -28.66 4.49
CA SER A 88 3.93 -27.65 3.48
C SER A 88 4.31 -28.39 2.19
N ALA A 89 3.38 -28.43 1.23
CA ALA A 89 3.67 -28.88 -0.12
C ALA A 89 4.45 -27.77 -0.83
N ASP A 90 5.76 -27.97 -0.96
CA ASP A 90 6.63 -27.22 -1.89
C ASP A 90 6.38 -27.67 -3.34
#